data_AF-A0A6P0R470-F1
#
_entry.id   AF-A0A6P0R470-F1
#
_cell.length_a   1.000
_cell.length_b   1.000
_cell.length_c   1.000
_cell.angle_alpha   90.00
_cell.angle_beta   90.00
_cell.angle_gamma   90.00
#
_symmetry.space_group_name_H-M   'P 1'
#
loop_
_entity.id
_entity.type
_entity.pdbx_description
1 polymer ?
#
loop_
_entity_poly.entity_id
_entity_poly.type
_entity_poly.pdbx_seq_one_letter_code
_entity_poly.pdbx_strand_id
1 'polypeptide(L)' 'MVAIPKPVPMTPQEYLDWEEKQPIKYEYMNGQVFAMTGGTIPHNDISVNLTAALKPHLRGKGFQQ' A
#
# COMPACT_ATOMS: atom_id res chain seq x y z
N MET A 1 -3.93 24.98 4.94
CA MET A 1 -3.15 23.90 4.32
C MET A 1 -2.03 23.50 5.28
N VAL A 2 -1.88 22.22 5.63
CA VAL A 2 -0.72 21.75 6.40
C VAL A 2 0.35 21.35 5.40
N ALA A 3 1.59 21.84 5.56
CA ALA A 3 2.70 21.47 4.70
C ALA A 3 3.00 19.97 4.89
N ILE A 4 2.91 19.19 3.81
CA ILE A 4 3.40 17.82 3.79
C ILE A 4 4.94 17.92 3.82
N PRO A 5 5.62 17.34 4.83
CA PRO A 5 7.08 17.36 4.88
C PRO A 5 7.64 16.80 3.57
N LYS A 6 8.68 17.43 3.01
CA LYS A 6 9.33 16.92 1.81
C LYS A 6 9.85 15.51 2.10
N PRO A 7 9.46 14.49 1.31
CA PRO A 7 9.92 13.11 1.54
C PRO A 7 11.44 13.06 1.45
N VAL A 8 12.08 12.43 2.43
CA VAL A 8 13.51 12.10 2.37
C VAL A 8 13.68 10.95 1.37
N PRO A 9 14.56 11.09 0.37
CA PRO A 9 14.84 10.00 -0.57
C PRO A 9 15.37 8.77 0.18
N MET A 10 14.80 7.59 -0.10
CA MET A 10 15.27 6.30 0.41
C MET A 10 15.55 5.33 -0.74
N THR A 11 16.53 4.45 -0.59
CA THR A 11 16.61 3.23 -1.40
C THR A 11 15.49 2.26 -0.99
N PRO A 12 15.13 1.28 -1.84
CA PRO A 12 14.13 0.29 -1.48
C PRO A 12 14.47 -0.49 -0.20
N GLN A 13 15.75 -0.83 0.02
CA GLN A 13 16.16 -1.55 1.22
C GLN A 13 16.03 -0.69 2.48
N GLU A 14 16.48 0.57 2.42
CA GLU A 14 16.33 1.51 3.54
C GLU A 14 14.86 1.75 3.89
N TYR A 15 13.99 1.82 2.87
CA TYR A 15 12.55 1.91 3.09
C TYR A 15 12.01 0.70 3.85
N LEU A 16 12.36 -0.53 3.44
CA LEU A 16 11.87 -1.74 4.11
C LEU A 16 12.32 -1.81 5.57
N ASP A 17 13.60 -1.55 5.83
CA ASP A 17 14.17 -1.57 7.19
C ASP A 17 13.60 -0.48 8.10
N TRP A 18 13.13 0.63 7.50
CA TRP A 18 12.50 1.74 8.19
C TRP A 18 10.99 1.52 8.38
N GLU A 19 10.27 1.01 7.38
CA GLU A 19 8.82 0.81 7.36
C GLU A 19 8.38 -0.15 8.47
N GLU A 20 9.13 -1.24 8.69
CA GLU A 20 8.83 -2.25 9.71
C GLU A 20 8.71 -1.65 11.13
N LYS A 21 9.40 -0.53 11.38
CA LYS A 21 9.43 0.15 12.68
C LYS A 21 8.34 1.21 12.82
N GLN A 22 7.57 1.50 11.77
CA GLN A 22 6.60 2.58 11.79
C GLN A 22 5.25 2.17 12.39
N PRO A 23 4.59 3.07 13.13
CA PRO A 23 3.29 2.77 13.74
C PRO A 23 2.12 2.77 12.74
N ILE A 24 2.33 3.34 11.55
CA ILE A 24 1.35 3.42 10.48
C ILE A 24 2.00 2.99 9.17
N LYS A 25 1.16 2.65 8.18
CA LYS A 25 1.62 2.21 6.87
C LYS A 25 2.08 3.39 6.02
N TYR A 26 3.14 3.16 5.25
CA TYR A 26 3.66 4.10 4.26
C TYR A 26 3.66 3.47 2.87
N GLU A 27 3.84 4.28 1.84
CA GLU A 27 4.03 3.85 0.45
C GLU A 27 5.34 4.39 -0.09
N TYR A 28 6.10 3.54 -0.77
CA TYR A 28 7.31 3.89 -1.47
C TYR A 28 7.06 4.07 -2.97
N MET A 29 7.44 5.22 -3.52
CA MET A 29 7.35 5.50 -4.95
C MET A 29 8.59 6.27 -5.43
N ASN A 30 9.43 5.63 -6.25
CA ASN A 30 10.61 6.23 -6.87
C ASN A 30 11.52 6.99 -5.89
N GLY A 31 11.81 6.38 -4.74
CA GLY A 31 12.64 7.00 -3.70
C GLY A 31 11.86 7.83 -2.68
N GLN A 32 10.60 8.15 -2.94
CA GLN A 32 9.78 8.98 -2.07
C GLN A 32 8.89 8.12 -1.18
N VAL A 33 8.68 8.56 0.05
CA VAL A 33 7.87 7.87 1.05
C VAL A 33 6.66 8.72 1.43
N PHE A 34 5.47 8.14 1.37
CA PHE A 34 4.19 8.81 1.65
C PHE A 34 3.45 8.09 2.76
N ALA A 35 2.88 8.81 3.72
CA ALA A 35 2.01 8.20 4.71
C ALA A 35 0.72 7.73 4.04
N MET A 36 0.39 6.45 4.18
CA MET A 36 -0.88 5.93 3.70
C MET A 36 -1.99 6.40 4.63
N THR A 37 -3.08 6.92 4.07
CA THR A 37 -4.31 7.08 4.85
C THR A 37 -4.85 5.67 5.13
N GLY A 38 -4.90 5.29 6.41
CA GLY A 38 -5.43 3.99 6.80
C GLY A 38 -6.83 3.74 6.21
N GLY A 39 -7.13 2.48 5.89
CA GLY A 39 -8.45 2.12 5.38
C GLY A 39 -9.53 2.37 6.44
N THR A 40 -10.62 3.02 6.06
CA THR A 40 -11.83 3.09 6.90
C THR A 40 -12.61 1.79 6.80
N ILE A 41 -13.48 1.49 7.79
CA ILE A 41 -14.35 0.30 7.73
C ILE A 41 -15.16 0.26 6.41
N PRO A 42 -15.84 1.35 5.98
CA PRO A 42 -16.55 1.35 4.70
C PRO A 42 -15.64 1.12 3.48
N HIS A 43 -14.41 1.67 3.49
CA HIS A 43 -13.44 1.43 2.43
C HIS A 43 -13.03 -0.05 2.36
N ASN A 44 -12.85 -0.68 3.53
CA ASN A 44 -12.50 -2.08 3.62
C ASN A 44 -13.65 -2.97 3.11
N ASP A 45 -14.90 -2.65 3.44
CA ASP A 45 -16.06 -3.41 2.98
C ASP A 45 -16.18 -3.40 1.45
N ILE A 46 -15.99 -2.24 0.82
CA ILE A 46 -15.96 -2.11 -0.65
C ILE A 46 -14.82 -2.94 -1.24
N SER A 47 -13.63 -2.84 -0.65
CA SER A 47 -12.44 -3.56 -1.11
C SER A 47 -12.61 -5.09 -1.03
N VAL A 48 -13.21 -5.58 0.06
CA VAL A 48 -13.50 -7.01 0.27
C VAL A 48 -14.55 -7.49 -0.72
N ASN A 49 -15.65 -6.73 -0.90
CA ASN A 49 -16.70 -7.08 -1.85
C ASN A 49 -16.16 -7.18 -3.28
N LEU A 50 -15.34 -6.21 -3.70
CA LEU A 50 -14.67 -6.24 -5.00
C LEU A 50 -13.76 -7.46 -5.15
N THR A 51 -12.94 -7.74 -4.13
CA THR A 51 -12.05 -8.91 -4.12
C THR A 51 -12.84 -10.22 -4.23
N ALA A 52 -13.93 -10.35 -3.46
CA ALA A 52 -14.79 -11.53 -3.47
C ALA A 52 -15.46 -11.74 -4.83
N ALA A 53 -15.87 -10.66 -5.51
CA ALA A 53 -16.43 -10.73 -6.85
C ALA A 53 -15.39 -11.15 -7.89
N LEU A 54 -14.16 -10.62 -7.84
CA LEU A 54 -13.12 -10.88 -8.84
C LEU A 54 -12.43 -12.23 -8.67
N LYS A 55 -12.23 -12.69 -7.43
CA LYS A 55 -11.41 -13.87 -7.12
C LYS A 55 -11.85 -15.16 -7.84
N PRO A 56 -13.15 -15.51 -7.95
CA PRO A 56 -13.58 -16.67 -8.72
C PRO A 56 -13.22 -16.59 -10.21
N HIS A 57 -13.26 -15.39 -10.80
CA HIS A 57 -12.97 -15.19 -12.23
C HIS A 57 -11.47 -15.25 -12.57
N LEU A 58 -10.62 -14.96 -11.58
CA LEU A 58 -9.16 -15.03 -11.70
C LEU A 58 -8.59 -16.39 -11.26
N ARG A 59 -9.37 -17.21 -10.54
CA ARG A 59 -8.94 -18.53 -10.06
C ARG A 59 -8.66 -19.46 -11.24
N GLY A 60 -7.46 -20.05 -11.26
CA GLY A 60 -7.03 -20.98 -12.31
C GLY A 60 -6.49 -20.31 -13.59
N LYS A 61 -6.56 -18.97 -13.69
CA LYS A 61 -5.92 -18.21 -14.78
C LYS A 61 -4.51 -17.77 -14.39
N GLY A 62 -3.76 -18.66 -13.75
CA GLY A 62 -2.40 -18.38 -13.33
C GLY A 62 -1.57 -17.88 -14.52
N PHE A 63 -0.92 -16.74 -14.35
CA PHE A 63 0.21 -16.37 -15.18
C PHE A 63 1.25 -17.47 -14.98
N GLN A 64 1.45 -18.29 -16.01
CA GLN A 64 2.59 -19.20 -16.05
C GLN A 64 3.81 -18.35 -16.37
N GLN A 65 4.77 -18.32 -15.45
CA GLN A 65 6.16 -18.00 -15.79
C GLN A 65 6.88 -19.32 -16.00
#